data_AF-A0A1I2LUV2-F1
#
_entry.id   AF-A0A1I2LUV2-F1
#
_cell.length_a   1.000
_cell.length_b   1.000
_cell.length_c   1.000
_cell.angle_alpha   90.00
_cell.angle_beta   90.00
_cell.angle_gamma   90.00
#
_symmetry.space_group_name_H-M   'P 1'
#
loop_
_entity.id
_entity.type
_entity.pdbx_description
1 polymer ?
#
loop_
_entity_poly.entity_id
_entity_poly.type
_entity_poly.pdbx_seq_one_letter_code
_entity_poly.pdbx_strand_id
1 'polypeptide(L)'
;MSESAEFEPEVLTALNAGRKIDAIKALRSLRGIGLNEAKELVDRYVDENAPEGGPVQKVDSNFSVAKLLFVGLIIYLVYMFFKS
;
A
#
# COMPACT_ATOMS: atom_id res chain seq x y z
N MET A 1 26.05 5.58 -9.37
CA MET A 1 25.00 4.54 -9.43
C MET A 1 23.83 5.10 -8.64
N SER A 2 22.77 5.52 -9.34
CA SER A 2 21.70 6.33 -8.74
C SER A 2 20.95 5.58 -7.67
N GLU A 3 20.82 6.25 -6.53
CA GLU A 3 19.85 6.11 -5.46
C GLU A 3 18.42 6.14 -6.04
N SER A 4 18.06 5.03 -6.70
CA SER A 4 16.74 4.81 -7.27
C SER A 4 15.90 4.35 -6.10
N ALA A 5 14.85 5.11 -5.74
CA ALA A 5 13.94 4.81 -4.62
C ALA A 5 13.83 3.30 -4.40
N GLU A 6 14.30 2.83 -3.23
CA GLU A 6 14.55 1.44 -2.87
C GLU A 6 13.25 0.63 -2.78
N PHE A 7 12.56 0.49 -3.91
CA PHE A 7 11.38 -0.33 -4.01
C PHE A 7 11.78 -1.71 -4.51
N GLU A 8 11.11 -2.71 -3.97
CA GLU A 8 11.43 -4.08 -4.32
C GLU A 8 11.08 -4.31 -5.79
N PRO A 9 11.79 -5.21 -6.50
CA PRO A 9 11.61 -5.41 -7.94
C PRO A 9 10.17 -5.75 -8.32
N GLU A 10 9.42 -6.39 -7.43
CA GLU A 10 8.01 -6.70 -7.59
C GLU A 10 7.12 -5.45 -7.55
N VAL A 11 7.43 -4.50 -6.65
CA VAL A 11 6.74 -3.20 -6.55
C VAL A 11 7.04 -2.38 -7.80
N LEU A 12 8.31 -2.32 -8.22
CA LEU A 12 8.74 -1.66 -9.46
C LEU A 12 8.04 -2.22 -10.70
N THR A 13 7.89 -3.54 -10.78
CA THR A 13 7.18 -4.19 -11.90
C THR A 13 5.71 -3.81 -11.93
N ALA A 14 5.05 -3.74 -10.77
CA ALA A 14 3.67 -3.31 -10.66
C ALA A 14 3.50 -1.81 -10.97
N LEU A 15 4.45 -0.97 -10.55
CA LEU A 15 4.48 0.47 -10.81
C LEU A 15 4.65 0.77 -12.30
N ASN A 16 5.64 0.14 -12.95
CA ASN A 16 5.88 0.30 -14.39
C ASN A 16 4.71 -0.20 -15.25
N ALA A 17 3.99 -1.21 -14.76
CA ALA A 17 2.80 -1.70 -15.44
C ALA A 17 1.52 -0.86 -15.18
N GLY A 18 1.63 0.27 -14.47
CA GLY A 18 0.49 1.13 -14.13
C GLY A 18 -0.47 0.55 -13.09
N ARG A 19 -0.12 -0.59 -12.47
CA ARG A 19 -0.94 -1.29 -11.48
C ARG A 19 -0.67 -0.75 -10.08
N LYS A 20 -1.08 0.50 -9.83
CA LYS A 20 -0.89 1.20 -8.55
C LYS A 20 -1.35 0.41 -7.34
N ILE A 21 -2.52 -0.23 -7.42
CA ILE A 21 -3.09 -1.01 -6.30
C ILE A 21 -2.20 -2.20 -5.95
N ASP A 22 -1.61 -2.87 -6.95
CA ASP A 22 -0.72 -4.01 -6.72
C ASP A 22 0.61 -3.56 -6.13
N ALA A 23 1.15 -2.42 -6.60
CA ALA A 23 2.33 -1.80 -6.02
C ALA A 23 2.10 -1.43 -4.53
N ILE A 24 0.96 -0.82 -4.20
CA ILE A 24 0.59 -0.46 -2.82
C ILE A 24 0.47 -1.70 -1.94
N LYS A 25 -0.13 -2.78 -2.46
CA LYS A 25 -0.26 -4.05 -1.75
C LYS A 25 1.09 -4.70 -1.50
N ALA A 26 1.94 -4.78 -2.51
CA ALA A 26 3.28 -5.36 -2.41
C ALA A 26 4.13 -4.54 -1.42
N LEU A 27 4.13 -3.22 -1.55
CA LEU A 27 4.88 -2.32 -0.68
C LEU A 27 4.44 -2.42 0.79
N ARG A 28 3.12 -2.50 1.03
CA ARG A 28 2.56 -2.72 2.36
C ARG A 28 2.93 -4.08 2.93
N SER A 29 2.90 -5.13 2.11
CA SER A 29 3.22 -6.49 2.56
C SER A 29 4.71 -6.64 2.89
N LEU A 30 5.58 -5.96 2.15
CA LEU A 30 7.03 -6.06 2.29
C LEU A 30 7.56 -5.20 3.44
N ARG A 31 7.05 -3.96 3.58
CA ARG A 31 7.52 -3.02 4.60
C ARG A 31 6.66 -2.96 5.86
N GLY A 32 5.48 -3.59 5.86
CA GLY A 32 4.54 -3.54 6.99
C GLY A 32 3.96 -2.15 7.27
N ILE A 33 4.07 -1.22 6.32
CA ILE A 33 3.67 0.18 6.47
C ILE A 33 2.15 0.38 6.32
N GLY A 34 1.64 1.51 6.79
CA GLY A 34 0.23 1.86 6.67
C GLY A 34 -0.21 1.99 5.21
N LEU A 35 -1.51 1.76 4.94
CA LEU A 35 -2.07 1.90 3.59
C LEU A 35 -1.87 3.32 3.01
N ASN A 36 -1.90 4.33 3.89
CA ASN A 36 -1.71 5.72 3.50
C ASN A 36 -0.25 5.97 3.05
N GLU A 37 0.72 5.53 3.85
CA GLU A 37 2.14 5.63 3.50
C GLU A 37 2.47 4.86 2.22
N ALA A 38 1.94 3.64 2.08
CA ALA A 38 2.13 2.85 0.86
C ALA A 38 1.55 3.55 -0.37
N LYS A 39 0.36 4.17 -0.23
CA LYS A 39 -0.26 4.95 -1.30
C LYS A 39 0.58 6.18 -1.66
N GLU A 40 1.04 6.93 -0.66
CA GLU A 40 1.82 8.15 -0.89
C GLU A 40 3.16 7.86 -1.58
N LEU A 41 3.85 6.79 -1.18
CA LEU A 41 5.11 6.36 -1.80
C LEU A 41 4.91 5.94 -3.26
N VAL A 42 3.84 5.19 -3.54
CA VAL A 42 3.49 4.75 -4.90
C VAL A 42 3.02 5.92 -5.75
N ASP A 43 2.19 6.81 -5.22
CA ASP A 43 1.72 7.98 -5.97
C ASP A 43 2.87 8.93 -6.29
N ARG A 44 3.81 9.18 -5.36
CA ARG A 44 5.02 9.97 -5.63
C ARG A 44 5.87 9.34 -6.72
N TYR A 45 6.11 8.04 -6.64
CA TYR A 45 6.90 7.34 -7.66
C TYR A 45 6.26 7.41 -9.05
N VAL A 46 4.94 7.27 -9.13
CA VAL A 46 4.21 7.37 -10.39
C VAL A 46 4.19 8.81 -10.90
N ASP A 47 4.07 9.80 -10.03
CA ASP A 47 4.14 11.22 -10.42
C ASP A 47 5.53 11.57 -10.98
N GLU A 48 6.60 11.06 -10.37
CA GLU A 48 7.99 11.26 -10.80
C GLU A 48 8.35 10.49 -12.08
N ASN A 49 7.72 9.34 -12.35
CA ASN A 49 8.01 8.49 -13.52
C ASN A 49 6.91 8.48 -14.60
N ALA A 50 5.83 9.25 -14.43
CA ALA A 50 4.81 9.36 -15.46
C ALA A 50 5.33 10.26 -16.60
N PRO A 51 5.36 9.77 -17.86
CA PRO A 51 5.51 10.66 -18.99
C PRO A 51 4.26 11.54 -19.04
N GLU A 52 4.47 12.85 -19.19
CA GLU A 52 3.48 13.92 -19.03
C GLU A 52 2.06 13.58 -19.56
N GLY A 53 1.06 13.77 -18.70
CA GLY A 53 -0.33 14.00 -19.12
C GLY A 53 -1.33 12.87 -18.85
N GLY A 54 -1.83 12.78 -17.62
CA GLY A 54 -3.09 12.08 -17.35
C GLY A 54 -3.57 12.28 -15.91
N PRO A 55 -4.85 12.65 -15.66
CA PRO A 55 -5.35 12.82 -14.31
C PRO A 55 -5.39 11.46 -13.63
N VAL A 56 -4.49 11.25 -12.67
CA VAL A 56 -4.52 10.12 -11.75
C VAL A 56 -5.87 10.17 -11.02
N GLN A 57 -6.74 9.22 -11.36
CA GLN A 57 -7.98 8.99 -10.61
C GLN A 57 -7.59 8.77 -9.15
N LYS A 58 -7.90 9.75 -8.31
CA LYS A 58 -7.84 9.62 -6.86
C LYS A 58 -8.81 8.50 -6.50
N VAL A 59 -8.26 7.30 -6.27
CA VAL A 59 -9.03 6.19 -5.73
C VAL A 59 -9.33 6.56 -4.28
N ASP A 60 -10.41 7.31 -4.10
CA ASP A 60 -11.09 7.54 -2.84
C ASP A 60 -11.88 6.29 -2.50
N SER A 61 -11.18 5.24 -2.05
CA SER A 61 -11.85 4.08 -1.47
C SER A 61 -12.15 4.32 0.00
N ASN A 62 -13.15 5.17 0.24
CA ASN A 62 -14.04 4.97 1.38
C ASN A 62 -14.71 3.59 1.21
N PHE A 63 -14.26 2.53 1.90
CA PHE A 63 -15.16 1.60 2.62
C PHE A 63 -14.39 0.49 3.39
N SER A 64 -14.32 0.65 4.71
CA SER A 64 -14.73 -0.34 5.73
C SER A 64 -14.08 -1.74 5.85
N VAL A 65 -13.14 -2.15 5.01
CA VAL A 65 -12.47 -3.46 5.16
C VAL A 65 -11.42 -3.48 6.27
N ALA A 66 -10.68 -2.37 6.44
CA ALA A 66 -9.73 -2.22 7.54
C ALA A 66 -10.43 -2.29 8.91
N LYS A 67 -11.68 -1.79 8.98
CA LYS A 67 -12.47 -1.77 10.21
C LYS A 67 -12.87 -3.18 10.67
N LEU A 68 -13.17 -4.09 9.75
CA LEU A 68 -13.53 -5.48 10.08
C LEU A 68 -12.32 -6.29 10.59
N LEU A 69 -11.14 -6.06 10.02
CA LEU A 69 -9.92 -6.74 10.45
C LEU A 69 -9.43 -6.24 11.83
N PHE A 70 -9.54 -4.95 12.11
CA PHE A 70 -9.26 -4.40 13.43
C PHE A 70 -10.20 -4.97 14.50
N VAL A 71 -11.50 -5.10 14.19
CA VAL A 71 -12.47 -5.72 15.12
C VAL A 71 -12.14 -7.18 15.38
N GLY A 72 -11.83 -7.96 14.34
CA GLY A 72 -11.41 -9.36 14.49
C GLY A 72 -10.12 -9.53 15.29
N LEU A 73 -9.13 -8.65 15.08
CA LEU A 73 -7.87 -8.65 15.82
C LEU A 73 -8.08 -8.32 17.30
N ILE A 74 -8.96 -7.35 17.62
CA ILE A 74 -9.31 -7.00 18.99
C ILE A 74 -10.00 -8.18 19.69
N ILE A 75 -10.95 -8.82 19.02
CA ILE A 75 -11.64 -10.02 19.56
C ILE A 75 -10.63 -11.15 19.82
N TYR A 76 -9.69 -11.36 18.90
CA TYR A 76 -8.64 -12.37 19.05
C TYR A 76 -7.70 -12.08 20.23
N LEU A 77 -7.26 -10.83 20.41
CA LEU A 77 -6.40 -10.44 21.54
C LEU A 77 -7.11 -10.58 22.89
N VAL A 78 -8.40 -10.23 22.96
CA VAL A 78 -9.23 -10.47 24.16
C VAL A 78 -9.36 -11.97 24.44
N TYR A 79 -9.61 -12.78 23.40
CA TYR A 79 -9.71 -14.23 23.54
C TYR A 79 -8.37 -14.87 23.96
N MET A 80 -7.24 -14.33 23.48
CA MET A 80 -5.91 -14.77 23.86
C MET A 80 -5.60 -14.44 25.33
N PHE A 81 -6.02 -13.26 25.80
CA PHE A 81 -5.79 -12.82 27.17
C PHE A 81 -6.64 -13.60 28.18
N PHE A 82 -7.88 -13.95 27.82
CA PHE A 82 -8.76 -14.73 28.71
C PHE A 82 -8.43 -16.22 28.77
N LYS A 83 -7.69 -16.71 27.77
CA LYS A 83 -7.24 -18.10 27.70
C LYS A 83 -5.84 -18.31 28.30
N SER A 84 -5.15 -17.24 28.70
CA SER A 84 -3.87 -17.29 29.41
C SER A 84 -4.05 -16.98 30.89
#